data_AF-L7UK14-F1
#
_entry.id   AF-L7UK14-F1
#
_cell.length_a   1.000
_cell.length_b   1.000
_cell.length_c   1.000
_cell.angle_alpha   90.00
_cell.angle_beta   90.00
_cell.angle_gamma   90.00
#
_symmetry.space_group_name_H-M   'P 1'
#
loop_
_entity.id
_entity.type
_entity.pdbx_description
1 polymer ?
#
loop_
_entity_poly.entity_id
_entity_poly.type
_entity_poly.pdbx_seq_one_letter_code
_entity_poly.pdbx_strand_id
1 'polypeptide(L)'
;MSLRRILHTPAVLLSLLTLAPTAPSAAEPPQTNVPYVFVAVDSYNVKQTNQFEVTGLLLGEGTPRTILFTASTTSAVDVSQHLSRCDRMALMAMNKPGAYRFEVVKGIYSYEFSCRLTRTAAIPAP
;
A
#
# COMPACT_ATOMS: atom_id res chain seq x y z
N MET A 1 -1.18 48.57 51.01
CA MET A 1 -0.84 48.25 49.60
C MET A 1 0.31 47.26 49.58
N SER A 2 0.07 45.99 49.22
CA SER A 2 0.87 45.25 48.22
C SER A 2 0.33 43.82 48.11
N LEU A 3 -0.35 43.55 46.99
CA LEU A 3 -0.87 42.27 46.55
C LEU A 3 0.23 41.56 45.73
N ARG A 4 0.49 40.26 45.92
CA ARG A 4 1.15 39.37 44.92
C ARG A 4 0.98 37.91 45.38
N ARG A 5 -0.09 37.25 44.92
CA ARG A 5 -0.22 36.44 43.68
C ARG A 5 0.28 35.01 43.86
N ILE A 6 -0.70 34.15 44.15
CA ILE A 6 -0.70 32.70 43.94
C ILE A 6 -0.43 32.45 42.45
N LEU A 7 0.56 31.60 42.12
CA LEU A 7 0.55 30.88 40.85
C LEU A 7 0.79 29.40 41.15
N HIS A 8 -0.30 28.64 41.09
CA HIS A 8 -0.26 27.20 40.89
C HIS A 8 0.28 26.96 39.47
N THR A 9 1.37 26.23 39.35
CA THR A 9 1.88 25.69 38.09
C THR A 9 1.09 24.42 37.75
N PRO A 10 0.19 24.42 36.75
CA PRO A 10 -0.34 23.17 36.24
C PRO A 10 0.76 22.50 35.41
N ALA A 11 1.26 21.37 35.90
CA ALA A 11 2.14 20.50 35.14
C ALA A 11 1.35 19.90 33.97
N VAL A 12 1.51 20.49 32.79
CA VAL A 12 0.99 19.94 31.54
C VAL A 12 1.85 18.73 31.18
N LEU A 13 1.39 17.54 31.55
CA LEU A 13 1.93 16.26 31.09
C LEU A 13 1.59 16.11 29.60
N LEU A 14 2.49 16.58 28.72
CA LEU A 14 2.47 16.22 27.31
C LEU A 14 2.82 14.73 27.19
N SER A 15 1.80 13.90 27.01
CA SER A 15 1.95 12.53 26.54
C SER A 15 2.59 12.55 25.16
N LEU A 16 3.91 12.34 25.11
CA LEU A 16 4.65 12.01 23.90
C LEU A 16 4.12 10.66 23.38
N LEU A 17 3.13 10.71 22.48
CA LEU A 17 2.82 9.60 21.60
C LEU A 17 4.05 9.35 20.74
N THR A 18 4.90 8.43 21.18
CA THR A 18 5.96 7.88 20.36
C THR A 18 5.28 7.16 19.20
N LEU A 19 5.26 7.79 18.02
CA LEU A 19 5.07 7.07 16.77
C LEU A 19 6.27 6.14 16.63
N ALA A 20 6.17 4.94 17.21
CA ALA A 20 7.12 3.89 16.94
C ALA A 20 7.05 3.61 15.44
N PRO A 21 8.16 3.72 14.69
CA PRO A 21 8.16 3.39 13.28
C PRO A 21 7.73 1.93 13.15
N THR A 22 6.57 1.72 12.51
CA THR A 22 6.08 0.39 12.16
C THR A 22 7.16 -0.26 11.30
N ALA A 23 7.84 -1.27 11.83
CA ALA A 23 8.79 -2.05 11.07
C ALA A 23 8.11 -2.53 9.77
N PRO A 24 8.82 -2.54 8.63
CA PRO A 24 8.24 -3.04 7.39
C PRO A 24 7.75 -4.48 7.62
N SER A 25 6.46 -4.69 7.41
CA SER A 25 5.85 -6.01 7.51
C SER A 25 6.51 -6.95 6.51
N ALA A 26 6.82 -8.18 6.96
CA ALA A 26 7.39 -9.20 6.10
C ALA A 26 6.48 -9.43 4.89
N ALA A 27 7.08 -9.58 3.71
CA ALA A 27 6.33 -9.79 2.48
C ALA A 27 5.58 -11.13 2.53
N GLU A 28 4.25 -11.06 2.40
CA GLU A 28 3.38 -12.25 2.47
C GLU A 28 3.05 -12.76 1.07
N PRO A 29 3.02 -14.08 0.83
CA PRO A 29 2.55 -14.62 -0.43
C PRO A 29 1.02 -14.39 -0.60
N PRO A 30 0.55 -14.02 -1.79
CA PRO A 30 -0.87 -13.83 -2.06
C PRO A 30 -1.61 -15.17 -2.11
N GLN A 31 -2.85 -15.13 -1.64
CA GLN A 31 -3.82 -16.19 -1.88
C GLN A 31 -4.23 -16.19 -3.36
N THR A 32 -4.38 -17.39 -3.92
CA THR A 32 -4.83 -17.59 -5.29
C THR A 32 -6.28 -17.13 -5.46
N ASN A 33 -6.57 -16.43 -6.56
CA ASN A 33 -7.85 -15.82 -6.92
C ASN A 33 -8.42 -14.80 -5.93
N VAL A 34 -7.61 -14.31 -5.00
CA VAL A 34 -8.03 -13.26 -4.08
C VAL A 34 -7.54 -11.90 -4.61
N PRO A 35 -8.45 -10.93 -4.82
CA PRO A 35 -8.06 -9.58 -5.20
C PRO A 35 -7.50 -8.82 -4.01
N TYR A 36 -6.24 -8.37 -4.14
CA TYR A 36 -5.60 -7.46 -3.22
C TYR A 36 -5.82 -6.03 -3.72
N VAL A 37 -6.77 -5.32 -3.11
CA VAL A 37 -7.17 -3.96 -3.51
C VAL A 37 -6.47 -2.95 -2.61
N PHE A 38 -5.43 -2.30 -3.13
CA PHE A 38 -4.71 -1.22 -2.47
C PHE A 38 -5.45 0.11 -2.66
N VAL A 39 -5.80 0.77 -1.56
CA VAL A 39 -6.38 2.13 -1.54
C VAL A 39 -5.30 3.22 -1.51
N ALA A 40 -4.10 2.86 -1.07
CA ALA A 40 -2.88 3.64 -1.20
C ALA A 40 -1.74 2.66 -1.50
N VAL A 41 -0.86 3.02 -2.43
CA VAL A 41 0.34 2.25 -2.75
C VAL A 41 1.54 3.06 -2.24
N ASP A 42 2.38 2.42 -1.45
CA ASP A 42 3.59 3.02 -0.88
C ASP A 42 4.82 2.65 -1.70
N SER A 43 4.88 1.41 -2.20
CA SER A 43 5.94 0.97 -3.11
C SER A 43 5.52 -0.16 -4.05
N TYR A 44 6.18 -0.19 -5.21
CA TYR A 44 6.13 -1.29 -6.17
C TYR A 44 7.57 -1.66 -6.52
N ASN A 45 7.94 -2.94 -6.36
CA ASN A 45 9.31 -3.39 -6.54
C ASN A 45 9.37 -4.67 -7.36
N VAL A 46 10.00 -4.63 -8.53
CA VAL A 46 10.28 -5.82 -9.35
C VAL A 46 11.57 -6.47 -8.84
N LYS A 47 11.45 -7.62 -8.18
CA LYS A 47 12.60 -8.35 -7.61
C LYS A 47 13.33 -9.19 -8.65
N GLN A 48 12.56 -9.89 -9.48
CA GLN A 48 13.05 -10.81 -10.52
C GLN A 48 12.12 -10.74 -11.72
N THR A 49 12.49 -11.42 -12.82
CA THR A 49 11.74 -11.42 -14.09
C THR A 49 10.27 -11.81 -13.93
N ASN A 50 9.92 -12.55 -12.88
CA ASN A 50 8.59 -13.06 -12.61
C ASN A 50 8.09 -12.80 -11.19
N GLN A 51 8.76 -11.93 -10.45
CA GLN A 51 8.46 -11.66 -9.05
C GLN A 51 8.45 -10.16 -8.76
N PHE A 52 7.39 -9.71 -8.11
CA PHE A 52 7.26 -8.33 -7.68
C PHE A 52 6.56 -8.21 -6.33
N GLU A 53 6.88 -7.15 -5.61
CA GLU A 53 6.27 -6.79 -4.34
C GLU A 53 5.45 -5.52 -4.49
N VAL A 54 4.30 -5.49 -3.81
CA VAL A 54 3.50 -4.28 -3.64
C VAL A 54 3.36 -4.03 -2.16
N THR A 55 3.76 -2.84 -1.71
CA THR A 55 3.50 -2.38 -0.35
C THR A 55 2.44 -1.29 -0.40
N GLY A 56 1.44 -1.40 0.46
CA GLY A 56 0.42 -0.36 0.56
C GLY A 56 -0.69 -0.70 1.53
N LEU A 57 -1.62 0.23 1.67
CA LEU A 57 -2.81 0.05 2.49
C LEU A 57 -3.89 -0.70 1.69
N LEU A 58 -4.31 -1.86 2.18
CA LEU A 58 -5.41 -2.62 1.58
C LEU A 58 -6.78 -2.08 2.02
N LEU A 59 -7.76 -2.25 1.16
CA LEU A 59 -9.14 -1.86 1.43
C LEU A 59 -9.67 -2.57 2.69
N GLY A 60 -10.11 -1.80 3.68
CA GLY A 60 -10.63 -2.32 4.94
C GLY A 60 -9.57 -2.59 6.01
N GLU A 61 -8.29 -2.36 5.70
CA GLU A 61 -7.20 -2.47 6.67
C GLU A 61 -6.75 -1.09 7.16
N GLY A 62 -6.20 -1.04 8.38
CA GLY A 62 -5.67 0.18 9.00
C GLY A 62 -4.15 0.31 8.97
N THR A 63 -3.45 -0.71 8.48
CA THR A 63 -1.98 -0.77 8.44
C THR A 63 -1.51 -1.26 7.07
N PRO A 64 -0.45 -0.69 6.49
CA PRO A 64 0.12 -1.17 5.23
C PRO A 64 0.61 -2.63 5.30
N ARG A 65 0.48 -3.35 4.19
CA ARG A 65 1.01 -4.70 4.01
C ARG A 65 1.87 -4.78 2.76
N THR A 66 2.84 -5.69 2.81
CA THR A 66 3.70 -6.04 1.69
C THR A 66 3.27 -7.39 1.15
N ILE A 67 2.87 -7.45 -0.13
CA ILE A 67 2.44 -8.69 -0.79
C ILE A 67 3.40 -9.04 -1.92
N LEU A 68 3.89 -10.28 -1.90
CA LEU A 68 4.89 -10.81 -2.86
C LEU A 68 4.21 -11.65 -3.93
N PHE A 69 4.01 -11.09 -5.11
CA PHE A 69 3.43 -11.80 -6.24
C PHE A 69 4.51 -12.50 -7.06
N THR A 70 4.29 -13.77 -7.35
CA THR A 70 5.15 -14.59 -8.21
C THR A 70 4.32 -15.23 -9.31
N ALA A 71 4.78 -15.10 -10.55
CA ALA A 71 4.25 -15.80 -11.71
C ALA A 71 5.19 -16.95 -12.10
N SER A 72 4.67 -18.14 -12.38
CA SER A 72 5.44 -19.26 -12.92
C SER A 72 5.04 -19.43 -14.38
N THR A 73 5.82 -18.86 -15.31
CA THR A 73 5.55 -19.01 -16.75
C THR A 73 6.70 -19.72 -17.44
N THR A 74 6.42 -20.30 -18.60
CA THR A 74 7.41 -20.93 -19.49
C THR A 74 8.07 -19.91 -20.44
N SER A 75 7.52 -18.69 -20.59
CA SER A 75 8.04 -17.61 -21.44
C SER A 75 8.35 -16.35 -20.61
N ALA A 76 9.63 -16.08 -20.36
CA ALA A 76 10.08 -14.92 -19.58
C ALA A 76 9.70 -13.57 -20.23
N VAL A 77 9.56 -13.53 -21.56
CA VAL A 77 9.31 -12.29 -22.32
C VAL A 77 7.93 -11.71 -22.01
N ASP A 78 6.89 -12.55 -21.94
CA ASP A 78 5.51 -12.08 -21.72
C ASP A 78 5.30 -11.50 -20.31
N VAL A 79 5.99 -12.10 -19.34
CA VAL A 79 5.93 -11.70 -17.92
C VAL A 79 6.50 -10.31 -17.71
N SER A 80 7.70 -10.06 -18.25
CA SER A 80 8.37 -8.76 -18.11
C SER A 80 7.51 -7.61 -18.65
N GLN A 81 6.80 -7.84 -19.76
CA GLN A 81 5.89 -6.86 -20.33
C GLN A 81 4.66 -6.63 -19.45
N HIS A 82 4.10 -7.69 -18.86
CA HIS A 82 2.97 -7.58 -17.92
C HIS A 82 3.38 -6.83 -16.65
N LEU A 83 4.53 -7.15 -16.06
CA LEU A 83 5.08 -6.43 -14.91
C LEU A 83 5.28 -4.95 -15.22
N SER A 84 5.82 -4.61 -16.40
CA SER A 84 6.01 -3.21 -16.83
C SER A 84 4.69 -2.45 -17.03
N ARG A 85 3.56 -3.15 -17.25
CA ARG A 85 2.23 -2.53 -17.31
C ARG A 85 1.69 -2.30 -15.90
N CYS A 86 1.85 -3.28 -15.01
CA CYS A 86 1.49 -3.16 -13.60
C CYS A 86 2.27 -2.03 -12.90
N ASP A 87 3.58 -1.92 -13.15
CA ASP A 87 4.43 -0.87 -12.60
C ASP A 87 3.92 0.53 -12.94
N ARG A 88 3.58 0.78 -14.21
CA ARG A 88 2.97 2.06 -14.64
C ARG A 88 1.66 2.36 -13.92
N MET A 89 0.82 1.35 -13.68
CA MET A 89 -0.42 1.51 -12.91
C MET A 89 -0.14 1.82 -11.44
N ALA A 90 0.79 1.11 -10.82
CA ALA A 90 1.21 1.35 -9.45
C ALA A 90 1.80 2.75 -9.29
N LEU A 91 2.64 3.19 -10.22
CA LEU A 91 3.20 4.56 -10.25
C LEU A 91 2.10 5.63 -10.31
N MET A 92 1.02 5.39 -11.08
CA MET A 92 -0.12 6.30 -11.09
C MET A 92 -0.85 6.34 -9.74
N ALA A 93 -1.00 5.19 -9.08
CA ALA A 93 -1.61 5.11 -7.75
C ALA A 93 -0.75 5.78 -6.66
N MET A 94 0.58 5.60 -6.72
CA MET A 94 1.56 6.22 -5.81
C MET A 94 1.57 7.76 -5.93
N ASN A 95 1.49 8.29 -7.16
CA ASN A 95 1.54 9.74 -7.39
C ASN A 95 0.23 10.48 -7.02
N LYS A 96 -0.89 9.76 -6.89
CA LYS A 96 -2.19 10.34 -6.51
C LYS A 96 -2.89 9.45 -5.48
N PRO A 97 -2.40 9.39 -4.23
CA PRO A 97 -3.01 8.59 -3.18
C PRO A 97 -4.51 8.90 -3.02
N GLY A 98 -5.34 7.87 -2.90
CA GLY A 98 -6.80 7.99 -2.76
C GLY A 98 -7.59 8.28 -4.05
N ALA A 99 -6.93 8.74 -5.13
CA ALA A 99 -7.59 8.97 -6.42
C ALA A 99 -7.81 7.68 -7.22
N TYR A 100 -7.06 6.63 -6.89
CA TYR A 100 -7.17 5.32 -7.53
C TYR A 100 -7.17 4.20 -6.50
N ARG A 101 -7.81 3.09 -6.88
CA ARG A 101 -7.64 1.78 -6.27
C ARG A 101 -6.82 0.93 -7.22
N PHE A 102 -5.72 0.39 -6.71
CA PHE A 102 -4.85 -0.51 -7.46
C PHE A 102 -5.12 -1.94 -7.00
N GLU A 103 -5.56 -2.80 -7.90
CA GLU A 103 -5.92 -4.18 -7.60
C GLU A 103 -4.93 -5.12 -8.27
N VAL A 104 -4.45 -6.12 -7.52
CA VAL A 104 -3.63 -7.21 -8.04
C VAL A 104 -4.27 -8.54 -7.67
N VAL A 105 -4.40 -9.43 -8.65
CA VAL A 105 -4.95 -10.79 -8.46
C VAL A 105 -3.92 -11.79 -8.97
N LYS A 106 -3.60 -12.79 -8.15
CA LYS A 106 -2.91 -14.00 -8.61
C LYS A 106 -3.97 -14.99 -9.12
N GLY A 107 -3.86 -15.42 -10.37
CA GLY A 107 -4.79 -16.38 -10.98
C GLY A 107 -4.58 -17.83 -10.50
N ILE A 108 -5.50 -18.72 -10.91
CA ILE A 108 -5.45 -20.16 -10.59
C ILE A 108 -4.20 -20.80 -11.16
N TYR A 109 -3.91 -20.47 -12.40
CA TYR A 109 -2.72 -20.97 -13.07
C TYR A 109 -1.51 -20.20 -12.60
N SER A 110 -0.41 -20.90 -12.40
CA SER A 110 0.79 -20.33 -11.81
C SER A 110 1.35 -19.17 -12.64
N TYR A 111 1.05 -19.09 -13.94
CA TYR A 111 1.49 -18.03 -14.85
C TYR A 111 0.60 -16.78 -14.87
N GLU A 112 -0.52 -16.77 -14.17
CA GLU A 112 -1.50 -15.69 -14.29
C GLU A 112 -1.42 -14.74 -13.11
N PHE A 113 -1.17 -13.47 -13.41
CA PHE A 113 -1.55 -12.38 -12.53
C PHE A 113 -2.16 -11.26 -13.37
N SER A 114 -3.04 -10.50 -12.74
CA SER A 114 -3.66 -9.34 -13.37
C SER A 114 -3.53 -8.13 -12.46
N CYS A 115 -3.39 -6.97 -13.08
CA CYS A 115 -3.38 -5.69 -12.40
C CYS A 115 -4.48 -4.82 -12.99
N ARG A 116 -5.23 -4.12 -12.14
CA ARG A 116 -6.28 -3.19 -12.56
C ARG A 116 -6.16 -1.90 -11.75
N LEU A 117 -6.25 -0.77 -12.45
CA LEU A 117 -6.32 0.54 -11.83
C LEU A 117 -7.71 1.13 -12.04
N THR A 118 -8.40 1.39 -10.95
CA THR A 118 -9.75 1.96 -10.96
C THR A 118 -9.73 3.34 -10.35
N ARG A 119 -10.28 4.35 -11.02
CA ARG A 119 -10.41 5.69 -10.43
C ARG A 119 -11.46 5.66 -9.33
N THR A 120 -11.14 6.19 -8.16
CA THR A 120 -12.13 6.40 -7.10
C THR A 120 -13.04 7.55 -7.54
N ALA A 121 -14.36 7.37 -7.42
CA ALA A 121 -15.29 8.48 -7.68
C ALA A 121 -14.95 9.63 -6.74
N ALA A 122 -14.88 10.85 -7.27
CA ALA A 122 -14.80 12.04 -6.42
C ALA A 122 -16.08 12.06 -5.56
N ILE A 123 -15.93 12.08 -4.24
CA ILE A 123 -17.04 12.43 -3.37
C ILE A 123 -17.38 13.88 -3.73
N PRO A 124 -18.60 14.19 -4.21
CA PRO A 124 -19.00 15.57 -4.42
C PRO A 124 -18.89 16.28 -3.07
N ALA A 125 -18.16 17.39 -3.02
CA ALA A 125 -18.18 18.25 -1.85
C ALA A 125 -19.63 18.72 -1.61
N PRO A 126 -20.13 18.70 -0.36
CA PRO A 126 -21.46 19.17 -0.03
C PRO A 126 -21.63 20.68 -0.31
#